data_AF-A0A7S2MJ63-F1
#
_entry.id   AF-A0A7S2MJ63-F1
#
_cell.length_a   1.000
_cell.length_b   1.000
_cell.length_c   1.000
_cell.angle_alpha   90.00
_cell.angle_beta   90.00
_cell.angle_gamma   90.00
#
_symmetry.space_group_name_H-M   'P 1'
#
loop_
_entity.id
_entity.type
_entity.pdbx_description
1 polymer ?
#
loop_
_entity_poly.entity_id
_entity_poly.type
_entity_poly.pdbx_seq_one_letter_code
_entity_poly.pdbx_strand_id
1 'polypeptide(L)'
;KKEAVERLEEVLKKSDSDRTGEISMDEMMAAYQSKIVQDQLERIGLTIDEVREIFKLLDYEQRGRVELSRFADSCRELVGGAKRRDLAQVEVTVGALAQHLERLDSQFYRIETDVSDLTEMANHFVYNTVRVLTGFDGSVQVPPKPSAVHTGPRR
;
A
#
# COMPACT_ATOMS: atom_id res chain seq x y z
N LYS A 1 23.87 -2.40 -25.42
CA LYS A 1 22.61 -2.38 -24.63
C LYS A 1 22.89 -2.15 -23.13
N LYS A 2 23.67 -2.99 -22.45
CA LYS A 2 24.06 -2.75 -21.04
C LYS A 2 24.81 -1.42 -20.82
N GLU A 3 25.79 -1.11 -21.67
CA GLU A 3 26.52 0.17 -21.66
C GLU A 3 25.62 1.40 -21.92
N ALA A 4 24.49 1.22 -22.62
CA ALA A 4 23.55 2.32 -22.88
C ALA A 4 22.72 2.63 -21.64
N VAL A 5 22.37 1.61 -20.85
CA VAL A 5 21.72 1.78 -19.54
C VAL A 5 22.68 2.46 -18.55
N GLU A 6 23.95 2.05 -18.51
CA GLU A 6 24.96 2.67 -17.64
C GLU A 6 25.16 4.15 -17.99
N ARG A 7 25.28 4.48 -19.28
CA ARG A 7 25.34 5.89 -19.73
C ARG A 7 24.05 6.66 -19.43
N LEU A 8 22.89 6.02 -19.55
CA LEU A 8 21.62 6.66 -19.20
C LEU A 8 21.60 7.01 -17.72
N GLU A 9 21.97 6.08 -16.84
CA GLU A 9 22.07 6.32 -15.40
C GLU A 9 23.05 7.46 -15.06
N GLU A 10 24.24 7.48 -15.68
CA GLU A 10 25.21 8.56 -15.50
C GLU A 10 24.69 9.93 -15.92
N VAL A 11 23.94 10.00 -17.03
CA VAL A 11 23.40 11.26 -17.54
C VAL A 11 22.21 11.73 -16.69
N LEU A 12 21.37 10.81 -16.21
CA LEU A 12 20.27 11.12 -15.31
C LEU A 12 20.78 11.56 -13.93
N LYS A 13 21.86 10.98 -13.41
CA LYS A 13 22.54 11.46 -12.19
C LYS A 13 23.05 12.90 -12.29
N LYS A 14 23.35 13.38 -13.50
CA LYS A 14 23.71 14.80 -13.71
C LYS A 14 22.51 15.73 -13.74
N SER A 15 21.31 15.18 -13.91
CA SER A 15 20.04 15.91 -13.92
C SER A 15 19.43 15.97 -12.51
N ASP A 16 19.77 15.01 -11.64
CA ASP A 16 19.54 15.02 -10.18
C ASP A 16 20.28 16.20 -9.53
N SER A 17 19.59 17.34 -9.50
CA SER A 17 20.13 18.62 -9.06
C SER A 17 20.22 18.71 -7.54
N ASP A 18 19.39 17.93 -6.82
CA ASP A 18 19.38 17.87 -5.36
C ASP A 18 20.28 16.75 -4.79
N ARG A 19 20.88 15.92 -5.67
CA ARG A 19 21.76 14.79 -5.34
C ARG A 19 21.11 13.82 -4.37
N THR A 20 19.80 13.66 -4.50
CA THR A 20 19.04 12.73 -3.65
C THR A 20 19.29 11.28 -4.04
N GLY A 21 19.80 11.03 -5.26
CA GLY A 21 19.85 9.69 -5.84
C GLY A 21 18.49 9.25 -6.40
N GLU A 22 17.50 10.15 -6.39
CA GLU A 22 16.17 9.95 -6.94
C GLU A 22 15.97 10.85 -8.16
N ILE A 23 14.98 10.52 -8.98
CA ILE A 23 14.55 11.34 -10.11
C ILE A 23 13.04 11.47 -10.08
N SER A 24 12.55 12.71 -10.20
CA SER A 24 11.14 13.00 -10.39
C SER A 24 10.72 12.87 -11.86
N MET A 25 9.42 12.75 -12.12
CA MET A 25 8.91 12.72 -13.49
C MET A 25 9.27 13.99 -14.26
N ASP A 26 9.23 15.15 -13.61
CA ASP A 26 9.56 16.43 -14.23
C ASP A 26 11.06 16.51 -14.60
N GLU A 27 11.94 16.02 -13.72
CA GLU A 27 13.37 15.92 -14.01
C GLU A 27 13.67 14.91 -15.12
N MET A 28 12.94 13.79 -15.16
CA MET A 28 13.05 12.83 -16.26
C MET A 28 12.61 13.43 -17.59
N MET A 29 11.51 14.18 -17.61
CA MET A 29 11.02 14.86 -18.81
C MET A 29 11.96 16.00 -19.26
N ALA A 30 12.57 16.72 -18.32
CA ALA A 30 13.60 17.71 -18.61
C ALA A 30 14.86 17.04 -19.17
N ALA A 31 15.33 15.94 -18.57
CA ALA A 31 16.47 15.18 -19.05
C ALA A 31 16.21 14.59 -20.45
N TYR A 32 14.98 14.18 -20.76
CA TYR A 32 14.58 13.69 -22.08
C TYR A 32 14.72 14.74 -23.20
N GLN A 33 14.77 16.04 -22.88
CA GLN A 33 15.08 17.07 -23.88
C GLN A 33 16.52 16.98 -24.38
N SER A 34 17.41 16.32 -23.63
CA SER A 34 18.78 16.06 -24.06
C SER A 34 18.82 14.96 -25.10
N LYS A 35 19.45 15.26 -26.25
CA LYS A 35 19.66 14.29 -27.32
C LYS A 35 20.43 13.05 -26.84
N ILE A 36 21.32 13.20 -25.87
CA ILE A 36 22.07 12.08 -25.29
C ILE A 36 21.13 11.07 -24.62
N VAL A 37 20.12 11.56 -23.90
CA VAL A 37 19.12 10.72 -23.22
C VAL A 37 18.22 10.04 -24.23
N GLN A 38 17.75 10.78 -25.25
CA GLN A 38 16.95 10.22 -26.35
C GLN A 38 17.71 9.09 -27.06
N ASP A 39 18.97 9.31 -27.43
CA ASP A 39 19.80 8.33 -28.11
C ASP A 39 20.04 7.08 -27.23
N GLN A 40 20.20 7.23 -25.91
CA GLN A 40 20.34 6.07 -25.02
C GLN A 40 19.04 5.28 -24.90
N LEU A 41 17.89 5.96 -24.73
CA LEU A 41 16.57 5.34 -24.68
C LEU A 41 16.26 4.56 -25.97
N GLU A 42 16.58 5.13 -27.12
CA GLU A 42 16.41 4.46 -28.42
C GLU A 42 17.30 3.22 -28.53
N ARG A 43 18.57 3.29 -28.08
CA ARG A 43 19.50 2.14 -28.07
C ARG A 43 19.05 0.99 -27.19
N ILE A 44 18.32 1.29 -26.10
CA ILE A 44 17.73 0.28 -25.23
C ILE A 44 16.36 -0.18 -25.73
N GLY A 45 15.77 0.53 -26.70
CA GLY A 45 14.48 0.21 -27.30
C GLY A 45 13.30 0.63 -26.43
N LEU A 46 13.45 1.71 -25.66
CA LEU A 46 12.39 2.30 -24.85
C LEU A 46 11.93 3.62 -25.45
N THR A 47 10.62 3.78 -25.57
CA THR A 47 9.95 5.03 -25.89
C THR A 47 9.69 5.83 -24.61
N ILE A 48 9.39 7.13 -24.76
CA ILE A 48 9.09 7.99 -23.61
C ILE A 48 7.82 7.58 -22.87
N ASP A 49 6.83 7.01 -23.56
CA ASP A 49 5.60 6.55 -22.91
C ASP A 49 5.87 5.30 -22.05
N GLU A 50 6.74 4.42 -22.51
CA GLU A 50 7.16 3.24 -21.74
C GLU A 50 8.00 3.65 -20.53
N VAL A 51 8.86 4.65 -20.67
CA VAL A 51 9.56 5.28 -19.54
C VAL A 51 8.57 5.80 -18.50
N ARG A 52 7.48 6.43 -18.92
CA ARG A 52 6.43 6.90 -18.00
C ARG A 52 5.70 5.76 -17.30
N GLU A 53 5.43 4.67 -18.00
CA GLU A 53 4.84 3.48 -17.42
C GLU A 53 5.77 2.84 -16.38
N ILE A 54 7.05 2.67 -16.70
CA ILE A 54 8.07 2.17 -15.77
C ILE A 54 8.14 3.05 -14.53
N PHE A 55 8.13 4.37 -14.70
CA PHE A 55 8.16 5.30 -13.59
C PHE A 55 6.94 5.13 -12.69
N LYS A 56 5.73 5.06 -13.26
CA LYS A 56 4.48 4.84 -12.49
C LYS A 56 4.49 3.50 -11.74
N LEU A 57 5.09 2.48 -12.33
CA LEU A 57 5.24 1.16 -11.71
C LEU A 57 6.21 1.19 -10.53
N LEU A 58 7.29 1.97 -10.64
CA LEU A 58 8.29 2.12 -9.57
C LEU A 58 7.85 3.08 -8.47
N ASP A 59 7.06 4.11 -8.79
CA ASP A 59 6.49 5.08 -7.83
C ASP A 59 5.12 4.62 -7.30
N TYR A 60 5.03 3.38 -6.83
CA TYR A 60 3.79 2.79 -6.30
C TYR A 60 3.27 3.52 -5.04
N GLU A 61 4.16 4.20 -4.31
CA GLU A 61 3.82 4.98 -3.13
C GLU A 61 3.40 6.43 -3.46
N GLN A 62 3.39 6.81 -4.75
CA GLN A 62 2.98 8.13 -5.23
C GLN A 62 3.76 9.27 -4.56
N ARG A 63 5.06 9.06 -4.33
CA ARG A 63 5.97 10.07 -3.80
C ARG A 63 6.36 11.08 -4.89
N GLY A 64 6.13 10.74 -6.16
CA GLY A 64 6.51 11.54 -7.33
C GLY A 64 7.97 11.41 -7.71
N ARG A 65 8.70 10.47 -7.10
CA ARG A 65 10.16 10.27 -7.24
C ARG A 65 10.51 8.78 -7.23
N VAL A 66 11.53 8.41 -7.98
CA VAL A 66 12.03 7.03 -8.09
C VAL A 66 13.55 7.03 -7.94
N GLU A 67 14.09 6.06 -7.20
CA GLU A 67 15.54 5.86 -7.07
C GLU A 67 16.18 5.53 -8.42
N LEU A 68 17.24 6.25 -8.79
CA LEU A 68 17.90 6.12 -10.10
C LEU A 68 18.45 4.71 -10.35
N SER A 69 18.97 4.06 -9.30
CA SER A 69 19.46 2.69 -9.34
C SER A 69 18.35 1.71 -9.76
N ARG A 70 17.17 1.80 -9.11
CA ARG A 70 16.00 0.98 -9.42
C ARG A 70 15.49 1.24 -10.84
N PHE A 71 15.44 2.51 -11.25
CA PHE A 71 15.03 2.85 -12.62
C PHE A 71 15.99 2.25 -13.67
N ALA A 72 17.30 2.32 -13.43
CA ALA A 72 18.31 1.73 -14.31
C ALA A 72 18.23 0.20 -14.33
N ASP A 73 17.98 -0.43 -13.18
CA ASP A 73 17.78 -1.88 -13.07
C ASP A 73 16.55 -2.34 -13.85
N SER A 74 15.41 -1.65 -13.69
CA SER A 74 14.21 -1.91 -14.50
C SER A 74 14.47 -1.73 -15.99
N CYS A 75 15.15 -0.66 -16.40
CA CYS A 75 15.56 -0.50 -17.79
C CYS A 75 16.41 -1.69 -18.28
N ARG A 76 17.31 -2.22 -17.44
CA ARG A 76 18.20 -3.35 -17.79
C ARG A 76 17.42 -4.66 -17.97
N GLU A 77 16.37 -4.89 -17.18
CA GLU A 77 15.50 -6.06 -17.29
C GLU A 77 14.64 -6.02 -18.56
N LEU A 78 14.10 -4.85 -18.89
CA LEU A 78 13.21 -4.64 -20.04
C LEU A 78 13.95 -4.73 -21.39
N VAL A 79 15.24 -4.39 -21.37
CA VAL A 79 16.19 -4.54 -22.50
C VAL A 79 16.34 -5.99 -22.99
N GLY A 80 15.86 -6.97 -22.21
CA GLY A 80 15.92 -8.41 -22.48
C GLY A 80 14.94 -8.97 -23.52
N GLY A 81 14.03 -8.17 -24.09
CA GLY A 81 13.06 -8.56 -25.12
C GLY A 81 11.62 -8.73 -24.57
N ALA A 82 10.62 -8.66 -25.45
CA ALA A 82 9.19 -8.58 -25.12
C ALA A 82 8.72 -9.58 -24.04
N LYS A 83 9.22 -10.82 -24.07
CA LYS A 83 8.86 -11.86 -23.10
C LYS A 83 9.39 -11.62 -21.68
N ARG A 84 10.52 -10.93 -21.54
CA ARG A 84 11.06 -10.48 -20.24
C ARG A 84 10.38 -9.21 -19.74
N ARG A 85 9.89 -8.40 -20.67
CA ARG A 85 9.14 -7.19 -20.37
C ARG A 85 7.79 -7.48 -19.71
N ASP A 86 7.04 -8.41 -20.29
CA ASP A 86 5.76 -8.85 -19.71
C ASP A 86 5.98 -9.49 -18.34
N LEU A 87 7.07 -10.27 -18.18
CA LEU A 87 7.41 -10.90 -16.91
C LEU A 87 7.82 -9.87 -15.84
N ALA A 88 8.64 -8.88 -16.17
CA ALA A 88 9.03 -7.80 -15.26
C ALA A 88 7.80 -6.98 -14.83
N GLN A 89 6.87 -6.71 -15.75
CA GLN A 89 5.62 -6.03 -15.41
C GLN A 89 4.76 -6.86 -14.46
N VAL A 90 4.71 -8.19 -14.65
CA VAL A 90 4.05 -9.10 -13.71
C VAL A 90 4.75 -9.08 -12.35
N GLU A 91 6.08 -9.20 -12.30
CA GLU A 91 6.85 -9.19 -11.04
C GLU A 91 6.65 -7.90 -10.25
N VAL A 92 6.64 -6.75 -10.93
CA VAL A 92 6.36 -5.46 -10.28
C VAL A 92 4.93 -5.40 -9.76
N THR A 93 3.93 -5.84 -10.53
CA THR A 93 2.53 -5.86 -10.05
C THR A 93 2.34 -6.80 -8.87
N VAL A 94 3.00 -7.95 -8.87
CA VAL A 94 2.96 -8.92 -7.77
C VAL A 94 3.65 -8.35 -6.52
N GLY A 95 4.81 -7.70 -6.67
CA GLY A 95 5.49 -7.02 -5.58
C GLY A 95 4.65 -5.92 -4.95
N ALA A 96 4.04 -5.07 -5.77
CA ALA A 96 3.14 -4.01 -5.30
C ALA A 96 1.90 -4.59 -4.59
N LEU A 97 1.32 -5.68 -5.09
CA LEU A 97 0.20 -6.36 -4.43
C LEU A 97 0.59 -6.96 -3.09
N ALA A 98 1.77 -7.59 -2.99
CA ALA A 98 2.27 -8.14 -1.72
C ALA A 98 2.44 -7.04 -0.65
N GLN A 99 3.03 -5.92 -1.02
CA GLN A 99 3.16 -4.77 -0.10
C GLN A 99 1.80 -4.18 0.29
N HIS A 100 0.82 -4.17 -0.63
CA HIS A 100 -0.53 -3.72 -0.32
C HIS A 100 -1.21 -4.63 0.70
N LEU A 101 -0.98 -5.95 0.61
CA LEU A 101 -1.49 -6.93 1.58
C LEU A 101 -0.85 -6.76 2.96
N GLU A 102 0.47 -6.59 3.05
CA GLU A 102 1.15 -6.32 4.33
C GLU A 102 0.62 -5.05 5.01
N ARG A 103 0.31 -4.04 4.20
CA ARG A 103 -0.27 -2.79 4.70
C ARG A 103 -1.72 -2.95 5.16
N LEU A 104 -2.53 -3.71 4.43
CA LEU A 104 -3.89 -4.04 4.85
C LEU A 104 -3.90 -4.82 6.16
N ASP A 105 -2.98 -5.77 6.32
CA ASP A 105 -2.80 -6.52 7.56
C ASP A 105 -2.51 -5.59 8.75
N SER A 106 -1.59 -4.64 8.56
CA SER A 106 -1.29 -3.61 9.55
C SER A 106 -2.51 -2.73 9.88
N GLN A 107 -3.35 -2.42 8.89
CA GLN A 107 -4.58 -1.64 9.12
C GLN A 107 -5.62 -2.46 9.90
N PHE A 108 -5.77 -3.74 9.60
CA PHE A 108 -6.67 -4.62 10.35
C PHE A 108 -6.24 -4.74 11.80
N TYR A 109 -4.94 -4.87 12.07
CA TYR A 109 -4.42 -4.91 13.43
C TYR A 109 -4.79 -3.66 14.24
N ARG A 110 -4.71 -2.48 13.61
CA ARG A 110 -5.12 -1.21 14.25
C ARG A 110 -6.62 -1.16 14.51
N ILE A 111 -7.43 -1.57 13.54
CA ILE A 111 -8.90 -1.60 13.69
C ILE A 111 -9.30 -2.58 14.80
N GLU A 112 -8.68 -3.76 14.86
CA GLU A 112 -8.95 -4.75 15.90
C GLU A 112 -8.63 -4.19 17.30
N THR A 113 -7.50 -3.49 17.42
CA THR A 113 -7.12 -2.80 18.65
C THR A 113 -8.14 -1.72 19.04
N ASP A 114 -8.51 -0.83 18.12
CA ASP A 114 -9.47 0.24 18.37
C ASP A 114 -10.85 -0.31 18.77
N VAL A 115 -11.30 -1.40 18.16
CA VAL A 115 -12.56 -2.08 18.50
C VAL A 115 -12.51 -2.69 19.90
N SER A 116 -11.37 -3.28 20.28
CA SER A 116 -11.17 -3.80 21.63
C SER A 116 -11.27 -2.68 22.67
N ASP A 117 -10.57 -1.57 22.43
CA ASP A 117 -10.57 -0.40 23.33
C ASP A 117 -11.97 0.21 23.46
N LEU A 118 -12.70 0.34 22.35
CA LEU A 118 -14.09 0.80 22.36
C LEU A 118 -15.00 -0.14 23.16
N THR A 119 -14.79 -1.45 23.05
CA THR A 119 -15.57 -2.44 23.79
C THR A 119 -15.31 -2.34 25.29
N GLU A 120 -14.06 -2.16 25.71
CA GLU A 120 -13.71 -1.91 27.11
C GLU A 120 -14.34 -0.62 27.63
N MET A 121 -14.29 0.45 26.83
CA MET A 121 -14.89 1.74 27.19
C MET A 121 -16.41 1.63 27.35
N ALA A 122 -17.09 0.92 26.46
CA ALA A 122 -18.52 0.68 26.54
C ALA A 122 -18.90 -0.13 27.79
N ASN A 123 -18.14 -1.20 28.09
CA ASN A 123 -18.33 -1.98 29.31
C ASN A 123 -18.13 -1.13 30.56
N HIS A 124 -17.07 -0.32 30.61
CA HIS A 124 -16.83 0.59 31.73
C HIS A 124 -17.99 1.58 31.94
N PHE A 125 -18.51 2.16 30.85
CA PHE A 125 -19.64 3.09 30.93
C PHE A 125 -20.89 2.43 31.52
N VAL A 126 -21.23 1.21 31.08
CA VAL A 126 -22.39 0.47 31.59
C VAL A 126 -22.23 0.13 33.07
N TYR A 127 -21.08 -0.41 33.48
CA TYR A 127 -20.90 -0.91 34.85
C TYR A 127 -20.59 0.16 35.89
N ASN A 128 -19.92 1.25 35.51
CA ASN A 128 -19.52 2.29 36.45
C ASN A 128 -20.41 3.53 36.35
N THR A 129 -20.70 4.03 35.16
CA THR A 129 -21.43 5.29 35.01
C THR A 129 -22.94 5.09 35.11
N VAL A 130 -23.49 4.14 34.35
CA VAL A 130 -24.95 3.88 34.36
C VAL A 130 -25.38 3.32 35.72
N ARG A 131 -24.61 2.40 36.31
CA ARG A 131 -24.90 1.86 37.65
C ARG A 131 -24.92 2.94 38.73
N VAL A 132 -23.95 3.87 38.73
CA VAL A 132 -23.87 4.96 39.73
C VAL A 132 -25.02 5.96 39.55
N LEU A 133 -25.37 6.30 38.32
CA LEU A 133 -26.39 7.33 38.06
C LEU A 133 -27.82 6.81 38.16
N THR A 134 -28.07 5.54 37.81
CA THR A 134 -29.43 5.01 37.68
C THR A 134 -29.73 3.84 38.61
N GLY A 135 -28.73 3.30 39.31
CA GLY A 135 -28.85 2.06 40.09
C GLY A 135 -29.02 0.80 39.22
N PHE A 136 -29.04 0.95 37.90
CA PHE A 136 -29.18 -0.16 36.95
C PHE A 136 -27.87 -0.93 36.84
N ASP A 137 -27.87 -2.18 37.29
CA ASP A 137 -26.70 -3.07 37.33
C ASP A 137 -26.61 -4.00 36.10
N GLY A 138 -27.49 -3.83 35.11
CA GLY A 138 -27.54 -4.68 33.92
C GLY A 138 -28.18 -6.05 34.15
N SER A 139 -28.72 -6.34 35.35
CA SER A 139 -29.51 -7.54 35.56
C SER A 139 -30.85 -7.42 34.83
N VAL A 140 -31.00 -8.16 33.72
CA VAL A 140 -32.32 -8.40 33.14
C VAL A 140 -33.08 -9.25 34.15
N GLN A 141 -34.00 -8.64 34.91
CA GLN A 141 -34.97 -9.40 35.69
C GLN A 141 -35.81 -10.22 34.71
N VAL A 142 -35.47 -11.50 34.57
CA VAL A 142 -36.35 -12.48 33.93
C VAL A 142 -37.62 -12.49 34.77
N PRO A 143 -38.79 -12.12 34.23
CA PRO A 143 -40.02 -12.11 35.01
C PRO A 143 -40.25 -13.53 35.57
N PRO A 144 -40.68 -13.66 36.82
CA PRO A 144 -40.88 -14.98 37.43
C PRO A 144 -41.86 -15.76 36.55
N LYS A 145 -41.45 -16.97 36.13
CA LYS A 145 -42.34 -17.91 35.44
C LYS A 145 -43.65 -18.00 36.23
N PRO A 146 -44.83 -17.86 35.58
CA PRO A 146 -46.09 -17.98 36.29
C PRO A 146 -46.13 -19.35 36.96
N SER A 147 -46.30 -19.33 38.29
CA SER A 147 -46.35 -20.54 39.11
C SER A 147 -47.45 -21.44 38.58
N ALA A 148 -47.08 -22.66 38.17
CA ALA A 148 -48.04 -23.66 37.74
C ALA A 148 -49.07 -23.85 38.86
N VAL A 149 -50.31 -23.48 38.57
CA VAL A 149 -51.46 -23.67 39.47
C VAL A 149 -51.52 -25.14 39.84
N HIS A 150 -51.35 -25.39 41.14
CA HIS A 150 -51.52 -26.67 41.78
C HIS A 150 -52.95 -27.17 41.56
N THR A 151 -53.15 -28.03 40.56
CA THR A 151 -54.36 -28.83 40.42
C THR A 151 -54.07 -30.23 40.96
N GLY A 152 -54.22 -30.37 42.28
CA GLY A 152 -54.25 -31.69 42.92
C GLY A 152 -55.46 -32.50 42.41
N PRO A 153 -55.37 -33.84 42.38
CA PRO A 153 -56.44 -34.67 41.86
C PRO A 153 -57.62 -34.66 42.83
N ARG A 154 -58.82 -34.35 42.32
CA ARG A 154 -60.08 -34.60 43.03
C ARG A 154 -60.26 -36.11 43.23
N ARG A 155 -60.28 -36.55 44.47
CA ARG A 155 -60.97 -37.76 44.92
C ARG A 155 -61.75 -37.45 46.18
#